data_AF-A0A523R4F3-F1
#
_entry.id   AF-A0A523R4F3-F1
#
_cell.length_a   1.000
_cell.length_b   1.000
_cell.length_c   1.000
_cell.angle_alpha   90.00
_cell.angle_beta   90.00
_cell.angle_gamma   90.00
#
_symmetry.space_group_name_H-M   'P 1'
#
loop_
_entity.id
_entity.type
_entity.pdbx_description
1 polymer ?
#
loop_
_entity_poly.entity_id
_entity_poly.type
_entity_poly.pdbx_seq_one_letter_code
_entity_poly.pdbx_strand_id
1 'polypeptide(L)' 'MKNVVLLTIDTLRKDILGCYGHKGELTPFIDSMAEKGIKFTKAQTVAPYTQPSFPGILTSSY' A
#
# COMPACT_ATOMS: atom_id res chain seq x y z
N MET A 1 14.95 -20.40 5.51
CA MET A 1 13.78 -19.91 4.74
C MET A 1 13.40 -18.52 5.24
N LYS A 2 12.88 -17.65 4.37
CA LYS A 2 12.39 -16.31 4.76
C LYS A 2 10.86 -16.32 4.69
N ASN A 3 10.22 -15.76 5.72
CA ASN A 3 8.78 -15.55 5.73
C ASN A 3 8.46 -14.24 4.99
N VAL A 4 7.33 -14.23 4.28
CA VAL A 4 6.86 -13.05 3.55
C VAL A 4 5.40 -12.79 3.96
N VAL A 5 5.08 -11.53 4.21
CA VAL A 5 3.71 -11.07 4.52
C VAL A 5 3.32 -10.04 3.47
N LEU A 6 2.23 -10.31 2.73
CA LEU A 6 1.58 -9.35 1.84
C LEU A 6 0.42 -8.71 2.60
N LEU A 7 0.57 -7.45 3.01
CA LEU A 7 -0.48 -6.66 3.65
C LEU A 7 -1.12 -5.72 2.62
N THR A 8 -2.43 -5.85 2.43
CA THR A 8 -3.24 -5.00 1.55
C THR A 8 -4.34 -4.33 2.35
N ILE A 9 -4.74 -3.10 1.96
CA ILE A 9 -5.86 -2.37 2.56
C ILE A 9 -6.83 -2.02 1.43
N ASP A 10 -8.10 -2.40 1.58
CA ASP A 10 -9.11 -2.13 0.57
C ASP A 10 -9.44 -0.63 0.50
N THR A 11 -9.55 -0.11 -0.73
CA THR A 11 -9.87 1.30 -1.01
C THR A 11 -8.93 2.36 -0.39
N LEU A 12 -7.70 1.99 -0.03
CA LEU A 12 -6.77 2.93 0.61
C LEU A 12 -6.33 4.06 -0.31
N ARG A 13 -6.53 5.30 0.14
CA ARG A 13 -6.01 6.48 -0.50
C ARG A 13 -4.59 6.80 -0.03
N LYS A 14 -3.71 7.17 -0.96
CA LYS A 14 -2.32 7.55 -0.66
C LYS A 14 -2.21 8.82 0.20
N ASP A 15 -3.11 9.79 0.00
CA ASP A 15 -3.02 11.13 0.60
C ASP A 15 -3.48 11.21 2.07
N ILE A 16 -4.00 10.11 2.63
CA ILE A 16 -4.35 10.00 4.05
C ILE A 16 -3.18 9.51 4.92
N LEU A 17 -2.12 8.99 4.29
CA LEU A 17 -0.98 8.39 4.97
C LEU A 17 0.04 9.47 5.37
N GLY A 18 0.46 9.50 6.63
CA GLY A 18 1.44 10.47 7.15
C GLY A 18 2.78 10.40 6.42
N CYS A 19 3.25 9.18 6.10
CA CYS A 19 4.46 8.94 5.33
C CYS A 19 4.41 9.45 3.88
N TYR A 20 3.23 9.85 3.39
CA TYR A 20 3.03 10.52 2.10
C TYR A 20 2.70 12.02 2.25
N GLY A 21 2.82 12.59 3.45
CA GLY A 21 2.69 14.02 3.72
C GLY A 21 1.34 14.43 4.34
N HIS A 22 0.49 13.47 4.73
CA HIS A 22 -0.69 13.79 5.52
C HIS A 22 -0.30 14.37 6.89
N LYS A 23 -0.97 15.43 7.34
CA LYS A 23 -0.60 16.15 8.56
C LYS A 23 -1.28 15.62 9.84
N GLY A 24 -2.28 14.74 9.72
CA GLY A 24 -2.92 14.10 10.86
C GLY A 24 -2.19 12.84 11.32
N GLU A 25 -2.41 12.44 12.58
CA GLU A 25 -1.82 11.23 13.18
C GLU A 25 -2.69 9.98 12.96
N LEU A 26 -3.24 9.81 11.75
CA LEU A 26 -4.18 8.71 11.47
C LEU A 26 -3.48 7.36 11.29
N THR A 27 -2.19 7.36 10.92
CA THR A 27 -1.49 6.15 10.47
C THR A 27 -0.13 5.90 11.14
N PRO A 28 0.03 6.14 12.46
CA PRO A 28 1.34 6.14 13.11
C PRO A 28 2.10 4.81 12.95
N PHE A 29 1.38 3.68 12.93
CA PHE A 29 1.99 2.38 12.71
C PHE A 29 2.54 2.23 11.28
N ILE A 30 1.76 2.58 10.26
CA ILE A 30 2.19 2.51 8.85
C ILE A 30 3.35 3.48 8.60
N ASP A 31 3.28 4.67 9.21
CA ASP A 31 4.30 5.69 9.08
C ASP A 31 5.64 5.23 9.68
N SER A 32 5.60 4.56 10.84
CA SER A 32 6.79 3.94 11.44
C SER A 32 7.41 2.82 10.59
N MET A 33 6.60 2.14 9.76
CA MET A 33 7.13 1.12 8.84
C MET A 33 7.90 1.76 7.67
N ALA A 34 7.49 2.95 7.23
CA ALA A 34 8.16 3.65 6.14
C ALA A 34 9.60 4.05 6.50
N GLU A 35 9.92 4.26 7.78
CA GLU A 35 11.28 4.53 8.28
C GLU A 35 12.21 3.30 8.20
N LYS A 36 11.62 2.10 8.22
CA LYS A 36 12.35 0.82 8.24
C LYS A 36 12.35 0.11 6.89
N GLY A 37 11.77 0.73 5.86
CA GLY A 37 11.52 0.12 4.57
C GLY A 37 11.78 1.06 3.40
N ILE A 38 11.35 0.61 2.22
CA ILE A 38 11.41 1.41 0.99
C ILE A 38 10.01 1.89 0.64
N LYS A 39 9.87 3.21 0.45
CA LYS A 39 8.62 3.86 0.07
C LYS A 39 8.58 4.13 -1.42
N PHE A 40 7.56 3.62 -2.11
CA PHE A 40 7.31 3.92 -3.51
C PHE A 40 6.45 5.18 -3.67
N THR A 41 6.89 6.16 -4.45
CA THR A 41 6.11 7.39 -4.72
C THR A 41 5.19 7.26 -5.93
N LYS A 42 5.47 6.29 -6.81
CA LYS A 42 4.74 5.99 -8.05
C LYS A 42 4.27 4.51 -8.09
N ALA A 43 3.56 4.07 -7.06
CA ALA A 43 2.86 2.79 -7.07
C ALA A 43 1.48 2.96 -7.75
N GLN A 44 1.13 2.09 -8.69
CA GLN A 44 -0.11 2.15 -9.46
C GLN A 44 -0.81 0.78 -9.43
N THR A 45 -2.15 0.80 -9.42
CA THR A 45 -2.97 -0.41 -9.53
C THR A 45 -3.12 -0.82 -10.99
N VAL A 46 -3.27 -2.12 -11.26
CA VAL A 46 -3.63 -2.63 -12.59
C VAL A 46 -5.04 -2.16 -13.00
N ALA A 47 -5.95 -2.02 -12.03
CA ALA A 47 -7.31 -1.54 -12.25
C ALA A 47 -7.83 -0.79 -11.01
N PRO A 48 -8.66 0.27 -11.17
CA PRO A 48 -9.12 1.11 -10.05
C PRO A 48 -10.28 0.51 -9.25
N TYR A 49 -10.62 -0.76 -9.47
CA TYR A 49 -11.69 -1.48 -8.78
C TYR A 49 -11.10 -2.63 -7.95
N THR A 50 -11.64 -2.87 -6.75
CA THR A 50 -11.20 -3.95 -5.85
C THR A 50 -11.26 -5.33 -6.51
N GLN A 51 -12.32 -5.61 -7.26
CA GLN A 51 -12.54 -6.92 -7.88
C GLN A 51 -11.42 -7.33 -8.87
N PRO A 52 -10.95 -6.48 -9.80
CA PRO A 52 -9.80 -6.80 -10.66
C PRO A 52 -8.42 -6.57 -10.02
N SER A 53 -8.26 -5.67 -9.03
CA SER A 53 -6.95 -5.34 -8.48
C SER A 53 -6.34 -6.45 -7.62
N PHE A 54 -7.16 -7.13 -6.80
CA PHE A 54 -6.71 -8.20 -5.91
C PHE A 54 -6.30 -9.50 -6.64
N PRO A 55 -7.02 -9.98 -7.67
CA PRO A 55 -6.50 -11.05 -8.50
C PRO A 55 -5.19 -10.63 -9.20
N GLY A 56 -5.17 -9.44 -9.81
CA GLY A 56 -4.01 -8.95 -10.56
C GLY A 56 -2.70 -8.87 -9.75
N ILE A 57 -2.75 -8.49 -8.47
CA ILE A 57 -1.55 -8.48 -7.60
C ILE A 57 -1.03 -9.90 -7.29
N LEU A 58 -1.90 -10.91 -7.29
CA LEU A 58 -1.55 -12.30 -6.96
C LEU A 58 -1.11 -13.11 -8.18
N THR A 59 -1.69 -12.83 -9.35
CA THR A 59 -1.46 -13.57 -10.60
C THR A 59 -0.52 -12.85 -11.56
N SER A 60 -0.17 -11.59 -11.28
CA SER A 60 0.59 -10.74 -12.20
C SER A 60 -0.09 -10.59 -13.57
N SER A 61 -1.41 -10.40 -13.58
CA SER A 61 -2.23 -10.23 -14.79
C SER A 61 -3.01 -8.92 -14.80
N TYR A 62 -3.58 -8.58 -15.96
CA TYR A 62 -4.42 -7.40 -16.19
C TYR A 62 -5.88 -7.82 -16.42
#